data_AF-A0A924NEW9-F1
#
_entry.id   AF-A0A924NEW9-F1
#
_cell.length_a   1.000
_cell.length_b   1.000
_cell.length_c   1.000
_cell.angle_alpha   90.00
_cell.angle_beta   90.00
_cell.angle_gamma   90.00
#
_symmetry.space_group_name_H-M   'P 1'
#
loop_
_entity.id
_entity.type
_entity.pdbx_description
1 polymer ?
#
loop_
_entity_poly.entity_id
_entity_poly.type
_entity_poly.pdbx_seq_one_letter_code
_entity_poly.pdbx_strand_id
1 'polypeptide(L)'
;AMGEAEQALRDGDLGGALDRQAEAMEALREGMRDLGEALAQDERNEGQAQDGEAFGQDDPNSRRDPLGREPGNSARIGSDKNMLQGEDVYRKAQNLLDEIRRRSGDQQRPDPERDYLKRLLDLF
;
A
#
# COMPACT_ATOMS: atom_id res chain seq x y z
N ALA A 1 -19.05 9.77 7.10
CA ALA A 1 -18.20 9.15 6.06
C ALA A 1 -18.03 7.62 6.25
N MET A 2 -17.08 7.09 7.03
CA MET A 2 -16.84 5.62 7.07
C MET A 2 -17.99 4.78 7.64
N GLY A 3 -18.66 5.23 8.70
CA GLY A 3 -19.83 4.51 9.23
C GLY A 3 -21.01 4.44 8.24
N GLU A 4 -21.12 5.43 7.36
CA GLU A 4 -22.12 5.44 6.31
C GLU A 4 -21.73 4.56 5.12
N ALA A 5 -20.43 4.43 4.83
CA ALA A 5 -19.93 3.47 3.85
C ALA A 5 -20.27 2.03 4.29
N GLU A 6 -20.06 1.72 5.58
CA GLU A 6 -20.45 0.43 6.16
C GLU A 6 -21.95 0.18 6.07
N GLN A 7 -22.77 1.21 6.32
CA GLN A 7 -24.22 1.10 6.20
C GLN A 7 -24.65 0.81 4.75
N ALA A 8 -24.07 1.52 3.76
CA ALA A 8 -24.33 1.25 2.35
C ALA A 8 -23.94 -0.19 1.94
N LEU A 9 -22.84 -0.72 2.49
CA LEU A 9 -22.45 -2.12 2.26
C LEU A 9 -23.51 -3.09 2.80
N ARG A 10 -24.07 -2.83 3.99
CA ARG A 10 -25.15 -3.67 4.57
C ARG A 10 -26.42 -3.60 3.74
N ASP A 11 -26.70 -2.45 3.16
CA ASP A 11 -27.89 -2.21 2.32
C ASP A 11 -27.70 -2.69 0.87
N GLY A 12 -26.51 -3.23 0.52
CA GLY A 12 -26.19 -3.75 -0.81
C GLY A 12 -25.81 -2.68 -1.85
N ASP A 13 -25.67 -1.43 -1.41
CA ASP A 13 -25.24 -0.30 -2.24
C ASP A 13 -23.71 -0.20 -2.27
N LEU A 14 -23.09 -1.03 -3.11
CA LEU A 14 -21.64 -1.05 -3.29
C LEU A 14 -21.11 0.28 -3.88
N GLY A 15 -21.89 0.95 -4.73
CA GLY A 15 -21.50 2.23 -5.33
C GLY A 15 -21.41 3.32 -4.27
N GLY A 16 -22.48 3.52 -3.50
CA GLY A 16 -22.52 4.51 -2.43
C GLY A 16 -21.59 4.19 -1.25
N ALA A 17 -21.21 2.92 -1.06
CA ALA A 17 -20.16 2.55 -0.10
C ALA A 17 -18.77 3.01 -0.56
N LEU A 18 -18.44 2.77 -1.83
CA LEU A 18 -17.15 3.12 -2.39
C LEU A 18 -16.94 4.64 -2.45
N ASP A 19 -17.98 5.39 -2.82
CA ASP A 19 -17.92 6.85 -2.86
C ASP A 19 -17.64 7.44 -1.47
N ARG A 20 -18.35 6.94 -0.44
CA ARG A 20 -18.14 7.36 0.96
C ARG A 20 -16.80 6.93 1.54
N GLN A 21 -16.28 5.79 1.09
CA GLN A 21 -14.93 5.35 1.45
C GLN A 21 -13.87 6.27 0.81
N ALA A 22 -14.05 6.65 -0.46
CA ALA A 22 -13.14 7.55 -1.16
C ALA A 22 -13.06 8.92 -0.47
N GLU A 23 -14.20 9.49 -0.09
CA GLU A 23 -14.28 10.75 0.67
C GLU A 23 -13.54 10.66 2.01
N ALA A 24 -13.74 9.57 2.76
CA ALA A 24 -13.03 9.36 4.02
C ALA A 24 -11.51 9.25 3.83
N MET A 25 -11.07 8.57 2.76
CA MET A 25 -9.64 8.44 2.43
C MET A 25 -9.02 9.77 2.00
N GLU A 26 -9.79 10.63 1.33
CA GLU A 26 -9.36 11.98 0.96
C GLU A 26 -9.19 12.86 2.21
N ALA A 27 -10.16 12.85 3.14
CA ALA A 27 -10.07 13.56 4.40
C ALA A 27 -8.87 13.11 5.25
N LEU A 28 -8.60 11.79 5.29
CA LEU A 28 -7.41 11.27 5.96
C LEU A 28 -6.11 11.74 5.30
N ARG A 29 -6.07 11.80 3.97
CA ARG A 29 -4.90 12.32 3.23
C ARG A 29 -4.68 13.80 3.52
N GLU A 30 -5.75 14.58 3.61
CA GLU A 30 -5.69 15.98 3.97
C GLU A 30 -5.16 16.17 5.39
N GLY A 31 -5.73 15.49 6.37
CA GLY A 31 -5.24 15.57 7.75
C GLY A 31 -3.78 15.13 7.92
N MET A 32 -3.30 14.16 7.13
CA MET A 32 -1.88 13.79 7.12
C MET A 32 -0.98 14.87 6.50
N ARG A 33 -1.44 15.60 5.49
CA ARG A 33 -0.70 16.74 4.93
C ARG A 33 -0.59 17.85 5.97
N ASP A 34 -1.71 18.21 6.60
CA ASP A 34 -1.76 19.25 7.62
C ASP A 34 -0.87 18.91 8.82
N LEU A 35 -0.90 17.65 9.28
CA LEU A 35 -0.02 17.16 10.34
C LEU A 35 1.46 17.24 9.93
N GLY A 36 1.79 16.86 8.70
CA GLY A 36 3.16 16.95 8.18
C GLY A 36 3.65 18.39 8.08
N GLU A 37 2.78 19.32 7.68
CA GLU A 37 3.09 20.75 7.64
C GLU A 37 3.32 21.33 9.04
N ALA A 38 2.49 20.96 10.02
CA ALA A 38 2.64 21.37 11.40
C ALA A 38 3.96 20.88 12.01
N LEU A 39 4.31 19.61 11.82
CA LEU A 39 5.58 19.04 12.30
C LEU A 39 6.79 19.68 11.63
N ALA A 40 6.73 19.91 10.31
CA ALA A 40 7.82 20.58 9.58
C ALA A 40 7.99 22.06 9.97
N GLN A 41 6.95 22.69 10.51
CA GLN A 41 7.00 24.05 11.04
C GLN A 41 7.57 24.08 12.46
N ASP A 42 7.28 23.05 13.27
CA ASP A 42 7.85 22.86 14.61
C ASP A 42 9.37 22.60 14.54
N GLU A 43 9.83 21.68 13.68
CA GLU A 43 11.26 21.41 13.45
C GLU A 43 12.05 22.65 13.02
N ARG A 44 11.42 23.55 12.24
CA ARG A 44 12.08 24.82 11.85
C ARG A 44 12.19 25.81 13.00
N ASN A 45 11.26 25.77 13.95
CA ASN A 45 11.31 26.62 15.15
C ASN A 45 12.29 26.07 16.20
N GLU A 46 12.41 24.75 16.35
CA GLU A 46 13.39 24.13 17.27
C GLU A 46 14.82 24.16 16.72
N GLY A 47 15.02 24.08 15.41
CA GLY A 47 16.32 24.11 14.75
C GLY A 47 17.06 25.45 14.79
N GLN A 48 16.45 26.51 15.35
CA GLN A 48 17.04 27.85 15.43
C GLN A 48 17.62 28.19 16.81
N ALA A 49 17.56 27.25 17.78
CA ALA A 49 18.06 27.45 19.14
C ALA A 49 19.41 26.77 19.44
N GLN A 50 20.03 26.06 18.48
CA GLN A 50 21.29 25.32 18.68
C GLN A 50 22.29 25.58 17.55
N ASP A 51 22.54 26.86 17.26
CA ASP A 51 23.79 27.30 16.63
C ASP A 51 24.81 27.48 17.76
N GLY A 52 25.41 26.37 18.21
CA GLY A 52 26.32 26.39 19.35
C GLY A 52 26.87 25.02 19.71
N GLU A 53 28.01 24.70 19.10
CA GLU A 53 29.04 23.82 19.65
C GLU A 53 28.83 22.28 19.54
N ALA A 54 29.63 21.71 18.63
CA ALA A 54 30.36 20.46 18.78
C ALA A 54 29.59 19.15 19.04
N PHE A 55 29.44 18.33 17.98
CA PHE A 55 29.85 16.91 17.86
C PHE A 55 29.19 16.39 16.57
N GLY A 56 29.93 15.95 15.55
CA GLY A 56 30.55 14.64 15.56
C GLY A 56 29.70 13.68 14.71
N GLN A 57 30.21 13.34 13.54
CA GLN A 57 29.80 12.22 12.70
C GLN A 57 28.46 12.34 11.94
N ASP A 58 28.57 12.55 10.62
CA ASP A 58 27.57 12.15 9.64
C ASP A 58 27.11 10.71 9.92
N ASP A 59 25.89 10.56 10.44
CA ASP A 59 25.18 9.28 10.50
C ASP A 59 24.11 9.29 9.38
N PRO A 60 24.34 8.58 8.26
CA PRO A 60 23.41 8.54 7.13
C PRO A 60 22.07 7.83 7.43
N ASN A 61 21.87 7.28 8.64
CA ASN A 61 20.63 6.61 9.05
C ASN A 61 19.69 7.47 9.90
N SER A 62 20.05 8.67 10.34
CA SER A 62 19.21 9.47 11.27
C SER A 62 18.08 10.29 10.63
N ARG A 63 17.86 10.18 9.31
CA ARG A 63 16.63 10.71 8.65
C ARG A 63 15.65 9.62 8.26
N ARG A 64 15.64 8.52 9.01
CA ARG A 64 14.58 7.52 8.93
C ARG A 64 13.44 8.03 9.81
N ASP A 65 12.37 8.52 9.20
CA ASP A 65 11.09 8.76 9.87
C ASP A 65 10.79 7.57 10.80
N PRO A 66 10.21 7.76 12.01
CA PRO A 66 9.84 6.68 12.94
C PRO A 66 9.07 5.51 12.32
N LEU A 67 8.47 5.70 11.13
CA LEU A 67 7.84 4.66 10.31
C LEU A 67 8.79 3.93 9.35
N GLY A 68 10.10 4.11 9.47
CA GLY A 68 11.11 3.37 8.71
C GLY A 68 11.25 3.77 7.24
N ARG A 69 10.71 4.92 6.83
CA ARG A 69 10.59 5.31 5.41
C ARG A 69 11.87 5.97 4.87
N GLU A 70 12.21 5.69 3.61
CA GLU A 70 13.30 6.38 2.92
C GLU A 70 12.86 7.76 2.42
N PRO A 71 13.59 8.84 2.73
CA PRO A 71 13.29 10.17 2.22
C PRO A 71 13.50 10.18 0.70
N GLY A 72 12.44 10.51 -0.06
CA GLY A 72 12.48 10.60 -1.53
C GLY A 72 11.41 9.77 -2.25
N ASN A 73 10.72 8.85 -1.55
CA ASN A 73 9.65 8.04 -2.15
C ASN A 73 8.23 8.42 -1.66
N SER A 74 8.09 9.60 -1.06
CA SER A 74 6.87 10.10 -0.38
C SER A 74 5.63 10.24 -1.28
N ALA A 75 5.75 10.04 -2.59
CA ALA A 75 4.64 10.11 -3.54
C ALA A 75 3.97 8.75 -3.82
N ARG A 76 4.49 7.63 -3.29
CA ARG A 76 3.90 6.30 -3.53
C ARG A 76 3.61 5.56 -2.24
N ILE A 77 2.63 6.07 -1.49
CA ILE A 77 1.87 5.22 -0.57
C ILE A 77 1.23 4.13 -1.44
N GLY A 78 1.81 2.93 -1.43
CA GLY A 78 1.34 1.78 -2.22
C GLY A 78 2.16 1.42 -3.47
N SER A 79 3.44 1.82 -3.60
CA SER A 79 4.24 1.18 -4.66
C SER A 79 4.50 -0.28 -4.30
N ASP A 80 3.80 -1.20 -5.00
CA ASP A 80 4.08 -2.65 -5.06
C ASP A 80 5.57 -2.98 -5.13
N LYS A 81 6.36 -2.05 -5.68
CA LYS A 81 7.80 -2.09 -5.81
C LYS A 81 8.58 -2.25 -4.49
N ASN A 82 8.02 -1.88 -3.34
CA ASN A 82 8.67 -2.09 -2.03
C ASN A 82 8.13 -3.32 -1.26
N MET A 83 7.03 -3.93 -1.69
CA MET A 83 6.48 -5.15 -1.08
C MET A 83 6.99 -6.43 -1.75
N LEU A 84 7.59 -6.32 -2.92
CA LEU A 84 8.08 -7.44 -3.70
C LEU A 84 9.47 -7.11 -4.26
N GLN A 85 10.53 -7.38 -3.48
CA GLN A 85 11.87 -7.48 -4.06
C GLN A 85 11.79 -8.49 -5.21
N GLY A 86 12.38 -8.18 -6.37
CA GLY A 86 12.10 -8.87 -7.64
C GLY A 86 12.16 -10.41 -7.59
N GLU A 87 12.96 -10.98 -6.68
CA GLU A 87 13.04 -12.43 -6.45
C GLU A 87 11.72 -13.04 -5.91
N ASP A 88 10.99 -12.32 -5.06
CA ASP A 88 9.68 -12.77 -4.54
C ASP A 88 8.58 -12.72 -5.60
N VAL A 89 8.68 -11.82 -6.58
CA VAL A 89 7.69 -11.74 -7.68
C VAL A 89 7.73 -13.01 -8.51
N TYR A 90 8.93 -13.44 -8.92
CA TYR A 90 9.09 -14.66 -9.71
C TYR A 90 8.66 -15.90 -8.93
N ARG A 91 9.00 -16.00 -7.64
CA ARG A 91 8.53 -17.10 -6.78
C ARG A 91 7.01 -17.11 -6.64
N LYS A 92 6.36 -15.95 -6.47
CA LYS A 92 4.88 -15.85 -6.41
C LYS A 92 4.22 -16.20 -7.74
N ALA A 93 4.79 -15.76 -8.87
CA ALA A 93 4.29 -16.10 -10.19
C ALA A 93 4.38 -17.62 -10.44
N GLN A 94 5.48 -18.26 -10.05
CA GLN A 94 5.63 -19.72 -10.11
C GLN A 94 4.59 -20.44 -9.24
N ASN A 95 4.45 -20.03 -7.98
CA ASN A 95 3.44 -20.62 -7.08
C ASN A 95 2.02 -20.50 -7.64
N LEU A 96 1.69 -19.36 -8.27
CA LEU A 96 0.40 -19.14 -8.88
C LEU A 96 0.20 -20.06 -10.10
N LEU A 97 1.19 -20.15 -10.98
CA LEU A 97 1.15 -21.05 -12.14
C LEU A 97 0.97 -22.51 -11.74
N ASP A 98 1.69 -22.94 -10.70
CA ASP A 98 1.60 -24.31 -10.18
C ASP A 98 0.21 -24.61 -9.62
N GLU A 99 -0.38 -23.67 -8.89
CA GLU A 99 -1.74 -23.80 -8.37
C GLU A 99 -2.78 -23.83 -9.50
N ILE A 100 -2.62 -23.00 -10.54
CA ILE A 100 -3.52 -23.02 -11.71
C ILE A 100 -3.42 -24.37 -12.44
N ARG A 101 -2.21 -24.92 -12.64
CA ARG A 101 -2.01 -26.25 -13.25
C ARG A 101 -2.63 -27.37 -12.43
N ARG A 102 -2.45 -27.32 -11.11
CA ARG A 102 -3.04 -28.30 -10.18
C ARG A 102 -4.57 -28.28 -10.29
N ARG A 103 -5.18 -27.09 -10.29
CA ARG A 103 -6.64 -26.93 -10.35
C ARG A 103 -7.23 -27.23 -11.71
N SER A 104 -6.53 -26.96 -12.81
CA SER A 104 -7.04 -27.27 -14.15
C SER A 104 -7.16 -28.80 -14.38
N GLY A 105 -6.29 -29.58 -13.73
CA GLY A 105 -6.32 -31.05 -13.73
C GLY A 105 -7.33 -31.68 -12.76
N ASP A 106 -7.93 -30.90 -11.86
CA ASP A 106 -8.89 -31.38 -10.87
C ASP A 106 -10.25 -31.66 -11.53
N GLN A 107 -10.62 -32.94 -11.64
CA GLN A 107 -11.87 -33.37 -12.28
C GLN A 107 -13.12 -33.06 -11.45
N GLN A 108 -12.98 -32.77 -10.15
CA GLN A 108 -14.12 -32.45 -9.29
C GLN A 108 -14.60 -31.01 -9.44
N ARG A 109 -13.82 -30.16 -10.13
CA ARG A 109 -14.18 -28.75 -10.37
C ARG A 109 -15.18 -28.61 -11.51
N PRO A 110 -16.09 -27.61 -11.44
CA PRO A 110 -17.02 -27.32 -12.52
C PRO A 110 -16.30 -27.05 -13.84
N ASP A 111 -16.84 -27.56 -14.95
CA ASP A 111 -16.33 -27.35 -16.31
C ASP A 111 -16.04 -25.88 -16.66
N PRO A 112 -16.92 -24.89 -16.40
CA PRO A 112 -16.63 -23.50 -16.74
C PRO A 112 -15.41 -22.95 -16.00
N GLU A 113 -15.17 -23.39 -14.76
CA GLU A 113 -14.00 -22.99 -13.99
C GLU A 113 -12.74 -23.63 -14.57
N ARG A 114 -12.79 -24.92 -14.90
CA ARG A 114 -11.66 -25.63 -15.51
C ARG A 114 -11.26 -25.01 -16.86
N ASP A 115 -12.24 -24.60 -17.66
CA ASP A 115 -11.99 -23.95 -18.94
C ASP A 115 -11.43 -22.53 -18.79
N TYR A 116 -11.84 -21.80 -17.75
CA TYR A 116 -11.19 -20.54 -17.39
C TYR A 116 -9.72 -20.74 -16.99
N LEU A 117 -9.44 -21.76 -16.16
CA LEU A 117 -8.07 -22.08 -15.74
C LEU A 117 -7.17 -22.53 -16.90
N LYS A 118 -7.71 -23.29 -17.88
CA LYS A 118 -6.96 -23.65 -19.11
C LYS A 118 -6.60 -22.41 -19.92
N ARG A 119 -7.57 -21.50 -20.15
CA ARG A 119 -7.30 -20.23 -20.86
C ARG A 119 -6.25 -19.39 -20.16
N LEU A 120 -6.28 -19.34 -18.82
CA LEU A 120 -5.23 -18.68 -18.05
C LEU A 120 -3.87 -19.32 -18.33
N LEU A 121 -3.75 -20.65 -18.34
CA LEU A 121 -2.48 -21.31 -18.67
C LEU A 121 -1.98 -21.04 -20.09
N ASP A 122 -2.88 -20.83 -21.06
CA ASP A 122 -2.50 -20.48 -22.44
C ASP A 122 -1.99 -19.03 -22.59
N LEU A 123 -2.34 -18.16 -21.63
CA LEU A 123 -1.98 -16.73 -21.63
C LEU A 123 -0.60 -16.44 -21.00
N PHE A 124 -0.04 -17.39 -20.25
CA PHE A 124 1.25 -17.28 -19.58
C PHE A 124 2.37 -17.98 -20.37
#